data_AF-A0A0S8IZT1-F1
#
_entry.id   AF-A0A0S8IZT1-F1
#
_cell.length_a   1.000
_cell.length_b   1.000
_cell.length_c   1.000
_cell.angle_alpha   90.00
_cell.angle_beta   90.00
_cell.angle_gamma   90.00
#
_symmetry.space_group_name_H-M   'P 1'
#
loop_
_entity.id
_entity.type
_entity.pdbx_description
1 polymer ?
#
loop_
_entity_poly.entity_id
_entity_poly.type
_entity_poly.pdbx_seq_one_letter_code
_entity_poly.pdbx_strand_id
1 'polypeptide(L)'
;MIKNKLIIAISAALFLIILFIIFDSLKTSSELSEEKFVEVYVQFSIASEMHGAEQDKLEQERRKILEKYNVTQEEIDLFIKEYNKNPEKWARVWERIVHRLEDEKERTNSP
;
A
#
# COMPACT_ATOMS: atom_id res chain seq x y z
N MET A 1 -27.61 -11.00 -42.53
CA MET A 1 -27.48 -12.04 -41.47
C MET A 1 -26.02 -12.30 -41.06
N ILE A 2 -25.09 -12.50 -42.00
CA ILE A 2 -23.66 -12.74 -41.70
C ILE A 2 -22.98 -11.54 -41.02
N LYS A 3 -23.29 -10.31 -41.47
CA LYS A 3 -22.73 -9.07 -40.90
C LYS A 3 -23.07 -8.86 -39.41
N ASN A 4 -24.29 -9.19 -38.98
CA ASN A 4 -24.71 -9.07 -37.59
C ASN A 4 -23.97 -10.08 -36.68
N LYS A 5 -23.75 -11.31 -37.17
CA LYS A 5 -22.98 -12.32 -36.43
C LYS A 5 -21.51 -11.90 -36.27
N LEU A 6 -20.94 -11.25 -37.28
CA LEU A 6 -19.58 -10.72 -37.23
C LEU A 6 -19.43 -9.57 -36.21
N ILE A 7 -20.38 -8.64 -36.19
CA ILE A 7 -20.39 -7.53 -35.22
C ILE A 7 -20.50 -8.07 -33.78
N ILE A 8 -21.42 -9.02 -33.54
CA ILE A 8 -21.58 -9.64 -32.22
C ILE A 8 -20.30 -10.35 -31.76
N ALA A 9 -19.61 -11.07 -32.66
CA ALA A 9 -18.35 -11.74 -32.34
C ALA A 9 -17.23 -10.76 -31.97
N ILE A 10 -17.12 -9.63 -32.69
CA ILE A 10 -16.13 -8.58 -32.40
C ILE A 10 -16.44 -7.91 -31.05
N SER A 11 -17.70 -7.59 -30.78
CA SER A 11 -18.11 -7.00 -29.48
C SER A 11 -17.84 -7.96 -28.32
N ALA A 12 -18.10 -9.26 -28.48
CA ALA A 12 -17.79 -10.26 -27.46
C ALA A 12 -16.28 -10.38 -27.21
N ALA A 13 -15.46 -10.37 -28.27
CA ALA A 13 -14.00 -10.40 -28.14
C ALA A 13 -13.46 -9.16 -27.41
N LEU A 14 -13.95 -7.97 -27.75
CA LEU A 14 -13.56 -6.73 -27.06
C LEU A 14 -13.97 -6.73 -25.57
N PHE A 15 -15.17 -7.23 -25.27
CA PHE A 15 -15.63 -7.36 -23.89
C PHE A 15 -14.74 -8.33 -23.08
N LEU A 16 -14.33 -9.47 -23.68
CA LEU A 16 -13.41 -10.41 -23.05
C LEU A 16 -12.02 -9.81 -22.81
N ILE A 17 -11.51 -8.99 -23.74
CA ILE A 17 -10.23 -8.28 -23.56
C ILE A 17 -10.32 -7.28 -22.40
N ILE A 18 -11.42 -6.52 -22.30
CA ILE A 18 -11.65 -5.59 -21.19
C ILE A 18 -11.74 -6.36 -19.85
N LEU A 19 -12.46 -7.49 -19.82
CA LEU A 19 -12.52 -8.34 -18.64
C LEU A 19 -11.14 -8.90 -18.25
N PHE A 20 -10.30 -9.24 -19.22
CA PHE A 20 -8.94 -9.73 -18.97
C PHE A 20 -8.06 -8.64 -18.34
N ILE A 21 -8.13 -7.40 -18.84
CA ILE A 21 -7.41 -6.24 -18.28
C ILE A 21 -7.86 -5.95 -16.84
N ILE A 22 -9.17 -6.02 -16.57
CA ILE A 22 -9.71 -5.84 -15.21
C ILE A 22 -9.26 -6.99 -14.29
N PHE A 23 -9.20 -8.22 -14.80
CA PHE A 23 -8.80 -9.40 -14.02
C PHE A 23 -7.32 -9.41 -13.66
N ASP A 24 -6.43 -8.94 -14.55
CA ASP A 24 -5.02 -8.75 -14.23
C ASP A 24 -4.83 -7.68 -13.13
N SER A 25 -5.63 -6.61 -13.13
CA SER A 25 -5.62 -5.61 -12.05
C SER A 25 -6.09 -6.17 -10.69
N LEU A 26 -6.74 -7.33 -10.67
CA LEU A 26 -7.24 -7.97 -9.44
C LEU A 26 -6.25 -8.98 -8.85
N LYS A 27 -5.16 -9.32 -9.56
CA LYS A 27 -4.33 -10.50 -9.26
C LYS A 27 -2.92 -10.22 -8.73
N THR A 28 -2.62 -8.99 -8.34
CA THR A 28 -1.32 -8.65 -7.74
C THR A 28 -1.49 -7.90 -6.43
N SER A 29 -2.23 -8.46 -5.47
CA SER A 29 -1.95 -8.15 -4.07
C SER A 29 -0.80 -9.06 -3.64
N SER A 30 0.43 -8.64 -3.93
CA SER A 30 1.57 -9.14 -3.16
C SER A 30 1.22 -8.84 -1.70
N GLU A 31 1.02 -9.87 -0.88
CA GLU A 31 0.76 -9.66 0.54
C GLU A 31 1.85 -8.74 1.11
N LEU A 32 1.43 -7.59 1.66
CA LEU A 32 2.36 -6.61 2.20
C LEU A 32 3.14 -7.28 3.33
N SER A 33 4.46 -7.41 3.19
CA SER A 33 5.27 -8.03 4.23
C SER A 33 5.34 -7.16 5.48
N GLU A 34 5.53 -7.79 6.65
CA GLU A 34 5.70 -7.06 7.91
C GLU A 34 6.87 -6.07 7.84
N GLU A 35 7.99 -6.46 7.22
CA GLU A 35 9.18 -5.60 7.06
C GLU A 35 8.82 -4.31 6.32
N LYS A 36 8.05 -4.46 5.23
CA LYS A 36 7.68 -3.35 4.37
C LYS A 36 6.63 -2.47 5.03
N PHE A 37 5.67 -3.07 5.74
CA PHE A 37 4.71 -2.34 6.56
C PHE A 37 5.41 -1.51 7.64
N VAL A 38 6.36 -2.10 8.38
CA VAL A 38 7.14 -1.41 9.41
C VAL A 38 7.85 -0.20 8.83
N GLU A 39 8.56 -0.35 7.71
CA GLU A 39 9.25 0.77 7.06
C GLU A 39 8.29 1.89 6.63
N VAL A 40 7.16 1.56 5.97
CA VAL A 40 6.17 2.57 5.58
C VAL A 40 5.58 3.28 6.80
N TYR A 41 5.23 2.55 7.85
CA TYR A 41 4.62 3.12 9.05
C TYR A 41 5.58 4.05 9.81
N VAL A 42 6.85 3.67 9.90
CA VAL A 42 7.91 4.50 10.50
C VAL A 42 8.03 5.81 9.72
N GLN A 43 8.09 5.76 8.39
CA GLN A 43 8.18 6.97 7.56
C GLN A 43 6.92 7.84 7.67
N PHE A 44 5.72 7.24 7.75
CA PHE A 44 4.49 7.99 8.01
C PHE A 44 4.52 8.69 9.37
N SER A 45 5.08 8.05 10.40
CA SER A 45 5.21 8.62 11.74
C SER A 45 6.15 9.83 11.73
N ILE A 46 7.31 9.70 11.08
CA ILE A 46 8.28 10.78 10.90
C ILE A 46 7.65 11.94 10.10
N ALA A 47 6.97 11.66 8.99
CA ALA A 47 6.30 12.69 8.20
C ALA A 47 5.21 13.41 9.01
N SER A 48 4.48 12.68 9.86
CA SER A 48 3.47 13.26 10.75
C SER A 48 4.09 14.15 11.82
N GLU A 49 5.25 13.80 12.35
CA GLU A 49 6.01 14.65 13.28
C GLU A 49 6.52 15.93 12.60
N MET A 50 7.05 15.82 11.37
CA MET A 50 7.60 16.95 10.63
C MET A 50 6.53 17.90 10.05
N HIS A 51 5.39 17.37 9.63
CA HIS A 51 4.40 18.09 8.82
C HIS A 51 2.98 18.03 9.37
N GLY A 52 2.76 17.54 10.60
CA GLY A 52 1.42 17.36 11.19
C GLY A 52 0.56 18.62 11.27
N ALA A 53 1.17 19.82 11.29
CA ALA A 53 0.46 21.10 11.25
C ALA A 53 0.08 21.55 9.82
N GLU A 54 0.69 20.96 8.79
CA GLU A 54 0.54 21.33 7.38
C GLU A 54 -0.06 20.15 6.61
N GLN A 55 -1.38 19.95 6.74
CA GLN A 55 -2.08 18.78 6.22
C GLN A 55 -1.77 18.49 4.74
N ASP A 56 -1.71 19.52 3.88
CA ASP A 56 -1.41 19.35 2.46
C ASP A 56 0.00 18.79 2.22
N LYS A 57 0.99 19.24 3.00
CA LYS A 57 2.37 18.72 2.94
C LYS A 57 2.43 17.30 3.48
N LEU A 58 1.75 17.01 4.58
CA LEU A 58 1.66 15.66 5.13
C LEU A 58 1.08 14.68 4.11
N GLU A 59 -0.01 15.04 3.45
CA GLU A 59 -0.61 14.20 2.40
C GLU A 59 0.29 14.03 1.18
N GLN A 60 1.05 15.08 0.81
CA GLN A 60 2.05 14.97 -0.25
C GLN A 60 3.17 14.00 0.13
N GLU A 61 3.69 14.07 1.35
CA GLU A 61 4.74 13.17 1.83
C GLU A 61 4.24 11.73 1.96
N ARG A 62 3.01 11.51 2.43
CA ARG A 62 2.38 10.18 2.47
C ARG A 62 2.34 9.54 1.08
N ARG A 63 1.92 10.29 0.06
CA ARG A 63 1.93 9.78 -1.34
C ARG A 63 3.33 9.41 -1.81
N LYS A 64 4.33 10.26 -1.55
CA LYS A 64 5.73 9.97 -1.91
C LYS A 64 6.27 8.72 -1.21
N ILE A 65 5.91 8.51 0.06
CA ILE A 65 6.32 7.32 0.81
C ILE A 65 5.69 6.08 0.19
N LEU A 66 4.38 6.09 -0.07
CA LEU A 66 3.69 4.96 -0.74
C LEU A 66 4.34 4.62 -2.08
N GLU A 67 4.62 5.62 -2.92
CA GLU A 67 5.32 5.44 -4.19
C GLU A 67 6.74 4.89 -4.02
N LYS A 68 7.53 5.46 -3.09
CA LYS A 68 8.92 5.04 -2.81
C LYS A 68 9.00 3.56 -2.43
N TYR A 69 8.06 3.09 -1.62
CA TYR A 69 8.03 1.71 -1.20
C TYR A 69 7.25 0.82 -2.19
N ASN A 70 6.62 1.36 -3.24
CA ASN A 70 5.71 0.60 -4.12
C ASN A 70 4.67 -0.16 -3.27
N VAL A 71 3.94 0.59 -2.45
CA VAL A 71 2.86 0.13 -1.58
C VAL A 71 1.65 1.03 -1.82
N THR A 72 0.47 0.45 -1.84
CA THR A 72 -0.82 1.13 -1.98
C THR A 72 -1.49 1.31 -0.61
N GLN A 73 -2.41 2.27 -0.51
CA GLN A 73 -3.21 2.42 0.70
C GLN A 73 -4.06 1.17 1.00
N GLU A 74 -4.56 0.49 -0.04
CA GLU A 74 -5.37 -0.72 0.12
C GLU A 74 -4.56 -1.88 0.71
N GLU A 75 -3.30 -2.05 0.33
CA GLU A 75 -2.39 -3.03 0.95
C GLU A 75 -2.16 -2.75 2.45
N ILE A 76 -2.04 -1.48 2.83
CA ILE A 76 -1.91 -1.06 4.24
C ILE A 76 -3.20 -1.39 5.01
N ASP A 77 -4.36 -1.03 4.46
CA ASP A 77 -5.65 -1.24 5.10
C ASP A 77 -5.95 -2.74 5.28
N LEU A 78 -5.62 -3.56 4.28
CA LEU A 78 -5.73 -5.02 4.35
C LEU A 78 -4.79 -5.62 5.40
N PHE A 79 -3.54 -5.15 5.46
CA PHE A 79 -2.59 -5.58 6.49
C PHE A 79 -3.13 -5.28 7.88
N ILE A 80 -3.56 -4.05 8.14
CA ILE A 80 -4.12 -3.65 9.45
C ILE A 80 -5.35 -4.49 9.79
N LYS A 81 -6.26 -4.69 8.82
CA LYS A 81 -7.47 -5.49 9.02
C LYS A 81 -7.16 -6.94 9.37
N GLU A 82 -6.13 -7.53 8.76
CA GLU A 82 -5.70 -8.89 9.07
C GLU A 82 -5.05 -8.98 10.46
N TYR A 83 -4.15 -8.05 10.79
CA TYR A 83 -3.45 -8.07 12.07
C TYR A 83 -4.36 -7.73 13.26
N ASN A 84 -5.41 -6.94 13.06
CA ASN A 84 -6.42 -6.68 14.08
C ASN A 84 -7.17 -7.95 14.53
N LYS A 85 -7.14 -9.03 13.74
CA LYS A 85 -7.73 -10.32 14.14
C LYS A 85 -6.82 -11.13 15.07
N ASN A 86 -5.53 -10.80 15.13
CA ASN A 86 -4.54 -11.53 15.92
C ASN A 86 -3.62 -10.56 16.70
N PRO A 87 -4.00 -10.19 17.94
CA PRO A 87 -3.24 -9.27 18.78
C PRO A 87 -1.78 -9.69 19.04
N GLU A 88 -1.48 -10.99 19.07
CA GLU A 88 -0.10 -11.48 19.29
C GLU A 88 0.82 -11.16 18.10
N LYS A 89 0.30 -11.22 16.87
CA LYS A 89 1.04 -10.79 15.69
C LYS A 89 1.31 -9.28 15.74
N TRP A 90 0.32 -8.50 16.20
CA TRP A 90 0.44 -7.06 16.30
C TRP A 90 1.52 -6.64 17.29
N ALA A 91 1.65 -7.33 18.42
CA ALA A 91 2.70 -7.05 19.41
C ALA A 91 4.11 -7.09 18.80
N ARG A 92 4.40 -8.11 17.97
CA ARG A 92 5.70 -8.23 17.29
C ARG A 92 5.95 -7.13 16.27
N VAL A 93 4.94 -6.78 15.47
CA VAL A 93 5.06 -5.69 14.50
C VAL A 93 5.28 -4.35 15.20
N TRP A 94 4.55 -4.12 16.30
CA TRP A 94 4.69 -2.90 17.09
C TRP A 94 6.08 -2.77 17.71
N GLU A 95 6.63 -3.85 18.28
CA GLU A 95 8.00 -3.87 18.80
C GLU A 95 9.02 -3.46 17.72
N ARG A 96 8.87 -3.98 16.49
CA ARG A 96 9.74 -3.61 15.36
C ARG A 96 9.60 -2.14 14.95
N ILE A 97 8.38 -1.59 14.97
CA ILE A 97 8.13 -0.17 14.69
C ILE A 97 8.85 0.71 15.73
N VAL A 98 8.68 0.39 17.01
CA VAL A 98 9.30 1.14 18.12
C VAL A 98 10.82 1.11 18.00
N HIS A 99 11.42 -0.07 17.85
CA HIS A 99 12.87 -0.20 17.67
C HIS A 99 13.39 0.63 16.49
N ARG A 100 12.69 0.58 15.35
CA ARG A 100 13.11 1.30 14.14
C ARG A 100 13.02 2.82 14.31
N LEU A 101 12.02 3.32 15.04
CA LEU A 101 11.90 4.75 15.39
C LEU A 101 13.01 5.19 16.35
N GLU A 102 13.37 4.35 17.31
CA GLU A 102 14.50 4.61 18.22
C GLU A 102 15.82 4.70 17.43
N ASP A 103 16.07 3.77 16.51
CA ASP A 103 17.25 3.83 15.63
C ASP A 103 17.31 5.13 14.80
N GLU A 104 16.17 5.58 14.25
CA GLU A 104 16.10 6.85 13.52
C GLU A 104 16.40 8.06 14.42
N LYS A 105 15.88 8.03 15.66
CA LYS A 105 16.14 9.08 16.65
C LYS A 105 17.61 9.11 17.06
N GLU A 106 18.25 7.98 17.30
CA GLU A 106 19.68 7.94 17.62
C GLU A 106 20.53 8.46 16.45
N ARG A 107 20.20 8.06 15.22
CA ARG A 107 20.92 8.48 14.03
C ARG A 107 20.83 9.99 13.77
N THR A 108 19.71 10.61 14.12
CA THR A 108 19.50 12.06 14.00
C THR A 108 20.10 12.87 15.15
N ASN A 109 20.33 12.26 16.32
CA ASN A 109 20.96 12.90 17.48
C ASN A 109 22.48 12.65 17.59
N SER A 110 23.06 11.81 16.74
CA SER A 110 24.50 11.60 16.67
C SER A 110 25.17 12.78 15.94
N PRO A 111 26.13 13.49 16.57
CA PRO A 111 26.78 14.69 16.03
C PRO A 111 27.69 14.43 14.82
#